data_AF-A0AA38WQZ9-F1
#
_entry.id   AF-A0AA38WQZ9-F1
#
_cell.length_a   1.000
_cell.length_b   1.000
_cell.length_c   1.000
_cell.angle_alpha   90.00
_cell.angle_beta   90.00
_cell.angle_gamma   90.00
#
_symmetry.space_group_name_H-M   'P 1'
#
loop_
_entity.id
_entity.type
_entity.pdbx_description
1 polymer ?
#
loop_
_entity_poly.entity_id
_entity_poly.type
_entity_poly.pdbx_seq_one_letter_code
_entity_poly.pdbx_strand_id
1 'polypeptide(L)'
;MLMSFKTLDWDESTLETLKIPKEILPKIVRKGWLIPGIPISGCLGDQHAAMRKEVIQPKHGLLTILAFKLGKDAPTNYALEGSIVIAGAAVQWLRDSLRIISSTSEIEDLASKVDSTGGVYFVPAFSGIFAPWWHDDAPGVCIGIMRFTNKSHIARAVLESMCFQVKDVLDSMHKDAGEKEEIKNEKGRVLKI
;
A
#
# COMPACT_ATOMS: atom_id res chain seq x y z
N MET A 1 11.78 -4.13 10.11
CA MET A 1 13.24 -3.96 10.17
C MET A 1 13.86 -4.57 11.42
N LEU A 2 13.37 -4.30 12.64
CA LEU A 2 14.04 -4.77 13.87
C LEU A 2 13.80 -6.24 14.23
N MET A 3 12.84 -6.92 13.60
CA MET A 3 12.47 -8.32 13.89
C MET A 3 12.90 -9.23 12.74
N SER A 4 13.45 -10.39 13.05
CA SER A 4 13.80 -11.43 12.09
C SER A 4 12.60 -12.33 11.74
N PHE A 5 12.34 -12.53 10.44
CA PHE A 5 11.29 -13.45 9.98
C PHE A 5 11.59 -14.93 10.24
N LYS A 6 12.86 -15.29 10.46
CA LYS A 6 13.26 -16.69 10.72
C LYS A 6 12.95 -17.09 12.17
N THR A 7 13.29 -16.22 13.11
CA THR A 7 13.18 -16.51 14.55
C THR A 7 11.89 -15.96 15.16
N LEU A 8 11.31 -14.93 14.52
CA LEU A 8 10.23 -14.09 15.07
C LEU A 8 10.61 -13.54 16.45
N ASP A 9 11.85 -13.10 16.56
CA ASP A 9 12.42 -12.38 17.69
C ASP A 9 13.20 -11.16 17.14
N TRP A 10 13.59 -10.25 18.04
CA TRP A 10 14.39 -9.09 17.68
C TRP A 10 15.74 -9.51 17.07
N ASP A 11 16.10 -8.90 15.95
CA ASP A 11 17.33 -9.16 15.21
C ASP A 11 18.50 -8.39 15.84
N GLU A 12 19.43 -9.12 16.46
CA GLU A 12 20.53 -8.52 17.24
C GLU A 12 21.45 -7.66 16.37
N SER A 13 21.75 -8.09 15.15
CA SER A 13 22.61 -7.34 14.23
C SER A 13 22.01 -5.99 13.84
N THR A 14 20.68 -5.94 13.65
CA THR A 14 19.94 -4.71 13.34
C THR A 14 19.90 -3.78 14.55
N LEU A 15 19.68 -4.33 15.75
CA LEU A 15 19.68 -3.55 16.99
C LEU A 15 21.04 -2.93 17.29
N GLU A 16 22.13 -3.67 17.08
CA GLU A 16 23.50 -3.16 17.22
C GLU A 16 23.79 -2.03 16.22
N THR A 17 23.41 -2.23 14.95
CA THR A 17 23.60 -1.24 13.89
C THR A 17 22.89 0.08 14.20
N LEU A 18 21.65 0.00 14.70
CA LEU A 18 20.83 1.17 15.04
C LEU A 18 21.07 1.68 16.47
N LYS A 19 21.95 1.00 17.24
CA LYS A 19 22.26 1.31 18.64
C LYS A 19 21.01 1.35 19.53
N ILE A 20 20.09 0.40 19.34
CA ILE A 20 18.85 0.28 20.10
C ILE A 20 19.03 -0.77 21.19
N PRO A 21 18.94 -0.42 22.49
CA PRO A 21 18.98 -1.40 23.57
C PRO A 21 17.79 -2.37 23.50
N LYS A 22 18.00 -3.67 23.69
CA LYS A 22 16.93 -4.67 23.58
C LYS A 22 15.90 -4.53 24.71
N GLU A 23 16.31 -3.98 25.85
CA GLU A 23 15.53 -3.86 27.08
C GLU A 23 14.35 -2.89 26.94
N ILE A 24 14.45 -1.91 26.03
CA ILE A 24 13.38 -0.94 25.79
C ILE A 24 12.31 -1.46 24.83
N LEU A 25 12.56 -2.60 24.16
CA LEU A 25 11.64 -3.16 23.19
C LEU A 25 10.54 -3.97 23.88
N PRO A 26 9.30 -3.92 23.37
CA PRO A 26 8.23 -4.75 23.89
C PRO A 26 8.54 -6.24 23.67
N LYS A 27 8.03 -7.09 24.57
CA LYS A 27 8.12 -8.54 24.38
C LYS A 27 7.25 -8.94 23.19
N ILE A 28 7.85 -9.60 22.20
CA ILE A 28 7.11 -10.24 21.11
C ILE A 28 6.42 -11.48 21.69
N VAL A 29 5.12 -11.41 21.92
CA VAL A 29 4.33 -12.52 22.45
C VAL A 29 3.44 -13.13 21.37
N ARG A 30 3.39 -14.46 21.35
CA ARG A 30 2.56 -15.26 20.42
C ARG A 30 1.25 -15.73 21.07
N LYS A 31 1.00 -15.28 22.30
CA LYS A 31 -0.16 -15.64 23.12
C LYS A 31 -0.92 -14.36 23.45
N GLY A 32 -2.22 -14.51 23.58
CA GLY A 32 -3.11 -13.46 24.05
C GLY A 32 -2.71 -12.86 25.40
N TRP A 33 -3.03 -11.59 25.59
CA TRP A 33 -2.80 -10.86 26.84
C TRP A 33 -4.02 -10.99 27.74
N LEU A 34 -3.81 -10.90 29.05
CA LEU A 34 -4.89 -10.74 30.02
C LEU A 34 -4.96 -9.28 30.41
N ILE A 35 -6.04 -8.60 30.00
CA ILE A 35 -6.56 -7.47 30.78
C ILE A 35 -7.27 -8.10 31.99
N PRO A 36 -7.24 -7.51 33.19
CA PRO A 36 -7.93 -8.08 34.36
C PRO A 36 -9.35 -8.55 34.02
N GLY A 37 -9.55 -9.88 34.01
CA GLY A 37 -10.84 -10.52 33.69
C GLY A 37 -11.21 -10.70 32.22
N ILE A 38 -10.47 -10.14 31.25
CA ILE A 38 -10.80 -10.23 29.81
C ILE A 38 -9.60 -10.78 29.02
N PRO A 39 -9.69 -11.99 28.43
CA PRO A 39 -8.65 -12.53 27.57
C PRO A 39 -8.67 -11.82 26.21
N ILE A 40 -7.60 -11.10 25.86
CA ILE A 40 -7.34 -10.67 24.49
C ILE A 40 -6.66 -11.83 23.78
N SER A 41 -7.35 -12.56 22.90
CA SER A 41 -6.80 -13.76 22.25
C SER A 41 -5.92 -13.48 21.02
N GLY A 42 -5.77 -12.23 20.59
CA GLY A 42 -4.91 -11.85 19.47
C GLY A 42 -4.79 -10.34 19.27
N CYS A 43 -3.70 -9.91 18.63
CA CYS A 43 -3.49 -8.57 18.12
C CYS A 43 -2.89 -8.73 16.71
N LEU A 44 -3.59 -8.21 15.70
CA LEU A 44 -3.22 -8.32 14.29
C LEU A 44 -3.13 -6.91 13.71
N GLY A 45 -2.21 -6.73 12.76
CA GLY A 45 -2.22 -5.52 11.93
C GLY A 45 -3.53 -5.38 11.17
N ASP A 46 -3.88 -4.16 10.82
CA ASP A 46 -5.12 -3.80 10.10
C ASP A 46 -5.08 -4.12 8.60
N GLN A 47 -3.90 -4.40 8.04
CA GLN A 47 -3.73 -4.67 6.62
C GLN A 47 -3.81 -6.15 6.26
N HIS A 48 -4.62 -6.46 5.24
CA HIS A 48 -4.78 -7.81 4.69
C HIS A 48 -4.15 -7.89 3.29
N ALA A 49 -3.26 -8.85 3.09
CA ALA A 49 -2.48 -9.04 1.87
C ALA A 49 -2.59 -10.48 1.35
N ALA A 50 -2.12 -10.74 0.13
CA ALA A 50 -2.07 -12.08 -0.44
C ALA A 50 -1.23 -13.02 0.44
N MET A 51 -1.85 -14.05 1.01
CA MET A 51 -1.26 -14.87 2.08
C MET A 51 -0.51 -16.09 1.53
N ARG A 52 0.67 -16.37 2.10
CA ARG A 52 1.44 -17.60 1.86
C ARG A 52 1.94 -18.21 3.17
N LYS A 53 2.22 -19.52 3.15
CA LYS A 53 2.79 -20.26 4.31
C LYS A 53 4.31 -20.17 4.40
N GLU A 54 4.96 -19.68 3.36
CA GLU A 54 6.41 -19.53 3.27
C GLU A 54 6.78 -18.07 3.09
N VAL A 55 7.99 -17.70 3.50
CA VAL A 55 8.53 -16.35 3.32
C VAL A 55 8.75 -16.13 1.83
N ILE A 56 8.06 -15.16 1.26
CA ILE A 56 8.31 -14.70 -0.12
C ILE A 56 9.48 -13.72 -0.08
N GLN A 57 10.40 -13.83 -1.03
CA GLN A 57 11.46 -12.82 -1.23
C GLN A 57 11.04 -11.93 -2.41
N PRO A 58 10.51 -10.73 -2.15
CA PRO A 58 10.00 -9.85 -3.19
C PRO A 58 11.18 -9.32 -4.02
N LYS A 59 11.00 -9.27 -5.33
CA LYS A 59 11.97 -8.76 -6.30
C LYS A 59 11.47 -7.50 -7.01
N HIS A 60 10.19 -7.15 -6.86
CA HIS A 60 9.54 -6.08 -7.61
C HIS A 60 9.06 -4.93 -6.71
N GLY A 61 9.87 -4.59 -5.69
CA GLY A 61 9.64 -3.39 -4.86
C GLY A 61 8.54 -3.55 -3.82
N LEU A 62 8.20 -4.77 -3.41
CA LEU A 62 7.25 -5.04 -2.33
C LEU A 62 7.96 -5.42 -1.04
N LEU A 63 7.21 -5.43 0.05
CA LEU A 63 7.66 -5.87 1.36
C LEU A 63 7.03 -7.22 1.69
N THR A 64 7.80 -8.12 2.30
CA THR A 64 7.23 -9.29 2.95
C THR A 64 6.98 -8.98 4.42
N ILE A 65 5.76 -9.27 4.87
CA ILE A 65 5.32 -9.09 6.25
C ILE A 65 4.86 -10.41 6.86
N LEU A 66 4.81 -10.45 8.20
CA LEU A 66 4.09 -11.50 8.91
C LEU A 66 2.61 -11.13 8.92
N ALA A 67 1.78 -11.90 8.23
CA ALA A 67 0.32 -11.70 8.21
C ALA A 67 -0.27 -12.08 9.56
N PHE A 68 -0.09 -13.35 9.96
CA PHE A 68 -0.54 -13.85 11.26
C PHE A 68 0.13 -15.16 11.66
N LYS A 69 0.06 -15.48 12.95
CA LYS A 69 0.41 -16.79 13.52
C LYS A 69 -0.56 -17.14 14.66
N LEU A 70 -1.43 -18.13 14.43
CA LEU A 70 -2.48 -18.50 15.39
C LEU A 70 -1.96 -19.48 16.46
N GLY A 71 -1.11 -18.98 17.34
CA GLY A 71 -0.54 -19.75 18.46
C GLY A 71 0.91 -20.17 18.24
N LYS A 72 1.51 -20.75 19.29
CA LYS A 72 2.96 -21.02 19.34
C LYS A 72 3.39 -22.01 18.25
N ASP A 73 2.62 -23.08 18.06
CA ASP A 73 2.97 -24.23 17.22
C ASP A 73 2.28 -24.21 15.84
N ALA A 74 1.37 -23.28 15.61
CA ALA A 74 0.71 -23.11 14.31
C ALA A 74 1.69 -22.56 13.25
N PRO A 75 1.52 -22.88 11.96
CA PRO A 75 2.36 -22.30 10.91
C PRO A 75 2.23 -20.77 10.87
N THR A 76 3.35 -20.10 10.61
CA THR A 76 3.38 -18.65 10.38
C THR A 76 2.91 -18.37 8.96
N ASN A 77 2.01 -17.41 8.79
CA ASN A 77 1.55 -16.96 7.48
C ASN A 77 2.17 -15.59 7.18
N TYR A 78 2.66 -15.45 5.95
CA TYR A 78 3.31 -14.25 5.43
C TYR A 78 2.45 -13.62 4.35
N ALA A 79 2.73 -12.36 4.05
CA ALA A 79 2.03 -11.58 3.05
C ALA A 79 3.01 -10.69 2.26
N LEU A 80 2.65 -10.35 1.03
CA LEU A 80 3.26 -9.25 0.29
C LEU A 80 2.47 -7.97 0.53
N GLU A 81 3.17 -6.91 0.91
CA GLU A 81 2.60 -5.59 1.16
C GLU A 81 3.25 -4.57 0.24
N GLY A 82 2.41 -3.73 -0.38
CA GLY A 82 2.83 -2.51 -1.06
C GLY A 82 2.03 -1.35 -0.47
N SER A 83 2.73 -0.31 -0.01
CA SER A 83 2.10 0.86 0.59
C SER A 83 1.92 1.98 -0.43
N ILE A 84 0.72 2.53 -0.48
CA ILE A 84 0.37 3.72 -1.26
C ILE A 84 0.03 4.83 -0.27
N VAL A 85 0.94 5.78 -0.10
CA VAL A 85 0.85 6.77 0.98
C VAL A 85 -0.04 7.96 0.59
N ILE A 86 -0.08 8.33 -0.69
CA ILE A 86 -0.74 9.56 -1.17
C ILE A 86 -2.04 9.23 -1.92
N ALA A 87 -2.96 8.59 -1.21
CA ALA A 87 -4.34 8.37 -1.66
C ALA A 87 -5.22 9.57 -1.26
N GLY A 88 -5.81 9.54 -0.06
CA GLY A 88 -6.66 10.62 0.44
C GLY A 88 -5.95 11.97 0.58
N ALA A 89 -4.64 11.96 0.78
CA ALA A 89 -3.83 13.19 0.86
C ALA A 89 -3.85 14.00 -0.46
N ALA A 90 -3.97 13.36 -1.63
CA ALA A 90 -4.10 14.07 -2.91
C ALA A 90 -5.43 14.82 -3.03
N VAL A 91 -6.51 14.21 -2.55
CA VAL A 91 -7.83 14.85 -2.49
C VAL A 91 -7.82 16.03 -1.50
N GLN A 92 -7.19 15.84 -0.34
CA GLN A 92 -7.03 16.91 0.65
C GLN A 92 -6.18 18.06 0.10
N TRP A 93 -5.09 17.77 -0.62
CA TRP A 93 -4.26 18.78 -1.27
C TRP A 93 -5.02 19.59 -2.33
N LEU A 94 -5.88 18.94 -3.13
CA LEU A 94 -6.77 19.64 -4.07
C LEU A 94 -7.71 20.63 -3.36
N ARG A 95 -8.20 20.28 -2.16
CA ARG A 95 -9.07 21.11 -1.33
C ARG A 95 -8.30 22.26 -0.68
N ASP A 96 -7.24 21.94 0.04
CA ASP A 96 -6.58 22.88 0.95
C ASP A 96 -5.61 23.80 0.22
N SER A 97 -4.85 23.27 -0.75
CA SER A 97 -3.81 24.00 -1.47
C SER A 97 -4.32 24.63 -2.75
N LEU A 98 -4.95 23.86 -3.63
CA LEU A 98 -5.45 24.38 -4.92
C LEU A 98 -6.85 24.96 -4.86
N ARG A 99 -7.62 24.66 -3.80
CA ARG A 99 -9.02 25.10 -3.63
C ARG A 99 -9.88 24.81 -4.85
N ILE A 100 -9.65 23.65 -5.48
CA ILE A 100 -10.42 23.17 -6.62
C ILE A 100 -11.78 22.66 -6.15
N ILE A 101 -11.81 22.02 -4.99
CA ILE A 101 -13.01 21.54 -4.27
C ILE A 101 -13.07 22.19 -2.88
N SER A 102 -14.26 22.29 -2.30
CA SER A 102 -14.44 22.86 -0.94
C SER A 102 -14.51 21.77 0.14
N SER A 103 -14.95 20.57 -0.24
CA SER A 103 -14.98 19.38 0.60
C SER A 103 -14.46 18.17 -0.18
N THR A 104 -13.94 17.16 0.52
CA THR A 104 -13.43 15.94 -0.14
C THR A 104 -14.54 15.14 -0.83
N SER A 105 -15.79 15.26 -0.37
CA SER A 105 -16.96 14.63 -1.00
C SER A 105 -17.30 15.16 -2.38
N GLU A 106 -16.87 16.39 -2.72
CA GLU A 106 -17.16 17.00 -4.03
C GLU A 106 -16.33 16.42 -5.18
N ILE A 107 -15.26 15.67 -4.88
CA ILE A 107 -14.31 15.26 -5.93
C ILE A 107 -14.95 14.33 -6.97
N GLU A 108 -15.82 13.42 -6.55
CA GLU A 108 -16.50 12.47 -7.44
C GLU A 108 -17.50 13.20 -8.36
N ASP A 109 -18.31 14.10 -7.79
CA ASP A 109 -19.24 14.95 -8.53
C ASP A 109 -18.52 15.89 -9.50
N LEU A 110 -17.32 16.36 -9.16
CA LEU A 110 -16.53 17.22 -10.03
C LEU A 110 -15.89 16.41 -11.17
N ALA A 111 -15.35 15.22 -10.86
CA ALA A 111 -14.71 14.34 -11.83
C ALA A 111 -15.71 13.74 -12.83
N SER A 112 -16.95 13.49 -12.42
CA SER A 112 -18.01 12.91 -13.26
C SER A 112 -18.55 13.86 -14.34
N LYS A 113 -18.21 15.16 -14.28
CA LYS A 113 -18.60 16.15 -15.31
C LYS A 113 -17.85 16.00 -16.64
N VAL A 114 -16.84 15.13 -16.68
CA VAL A 114 -16.05 14.84 -17.89
C VAL A 114 -15.89 13.33 -18.07
N ASP A 115 -15.93 12.88 -19.31
CA ASP A 115 -15.83 11.44 -19.65
C ASP A 115 -14.39 10.92 -19.59
N SER A 116 -13.40 11.82 -19.64
CA SER A 116 -11.97 11.50 -19.62
C SER A 116 -11.16 12.57 -18.89
N THR A 117 -9.90 12.28 -18.55
CA THR A 117 -8.95 13.30 -18.07
C THR A 117 -8.50 14.26 -19.17
N GLY A 118 -8.90 14.04 -20.43
CA GLY A 118 -8.48 14.87 -21.55
C GLY A 118 -6.97 14.84 -21.82
N GLY A 119 -6.31 13.74 -21.44
CA GLY A 119 -4.86 13.58 -21.54
C GLY A 119 -4.09 14.09 -20.32
N VAL A 120 -4.77 14.60 -19.28
CA VAL A 120 -4.12 14.99 -18.03
C VAL A 120 -3.70 13.75 -17.25
N TYR A 121 -2.44 13.71 -16.85
CA TYR A 121 -1.91 12.73 -15.91
C TYR A 121 -1.39 13.44 -14.67
N PHE A 122 -1.70 12.87 -13.52
CA PHE A 122 -1.23 13.35 -12.24
C PHE A 122 -0.42 12.26 -11.53
N VAL A 123 0.74 12.64 -11.01
CA VAL A 123 1.60 11.78 -10.18
C VAL A 123 1.64 12.39 -8.78
N PRO A 124 0.95 11.81 -7.79
CA PRO A 124 0.80 12.39 -6.45
C PRO A 124 2.01 12.09 -5.55
N ALA A 125 3.22 12.45 -5.98
CA ALA A 125 4.46 12.21 -5.23
C ALA A 125 4.86 13.42 -4.35
N PHE A 126 4.01 13.82 -3.40
CA PHE A 126 4.32 15.00 -2.55
C PHE A 126 5.43 14.75 -1.52
N SER A 127 5.69 13.48 -1.22
CA SER A 127 6.74 13.03 -0.29
C SER A 127 7.50 11.86 -0.89
N GLY A 128 7.76 11.92 -2.20
CA GLY A 128 8.24 10.79 -2.99
C GLY A 128 7.13 9.81 -3.38
N ILE A 129 7.52 8.75 -4.07
CA ILE A 129 6.65 7.64 -4.48
C ILE A 129 7.19 6.34 -3.87
N PHE A 130 6.30 5.57 -3.25
CA PHE A 130 6.62 4.35 -2.52
C PHE A 130 6.54 3.12 -3.44
N ALA A 131 6.11 1.98 -2.91
CA ALA A 131 6.02 0.74 -3.67
C ALA A 131 5.21 0.93 -4.97
N PRO A 132 5.63 0.30 -6.08
CA PRO A 132 6.85 -0.51 -6.24
C PRO A 132 8.12 0.29 -6.57
N TRP A 133 8.01 1.62 -6.71
CA TRP A 133 9.02 2.48 -7.31
C TRP A 133 10.14 2.93 -6.36
N TRP A 134 9.81 3.27 -5.10
CA TRP A 134 10.75 3.71 -4.07
C TRP A 134 11.68 4.86 -4.51
N HIS A 135 11.08 5.96 -4.97
CA HIS A 135 11.81 7.20 -5.27
C HIS A 135 11.42 8.29 -4.26
N ASP A 136 12.24 8.44 -3.23
CA ASP A 136 12.01 9.35 -2.10
C ASP A 136 12.03 10.84 -2.51
N ASP A 137 12.72 11.17 -3.59
CA ASP A 137 12.88 12.54 -4.13
C ASP A 137 12.00 12.82 -5.35
N ALA A 138 11.13 11.88 -5.74
CA ALA A 138 10.23 12.08 -6.87
C ALA A 138 9.28 13.25 -6.59
N PRO A 139 9.22 14.28 -7.47
CA PRO A 139 8.30 15.37 -7.29
C PRO A 139 6.89 14.99 -7.76
N GLY A 140 5.87 15.64 -7.19
CA GLY A 140 4.53 15.59 -7.74
C GLY A 140 4.49 16.25 -9.13
N VAL A 141 3.87 15.58 -10.12
CA VAL A 141 3.84 16.05 -11.51
C VAL A 141 2.41 16.07 -12.03
N CYS A 142 2.04 17.15 -12.72
CA CYS A 142 0.81 17.24 -13.49
C CYS A 142 1.15 17.59 -14.93
N ILE A 143 0.88 16.69 -15.88
CA ILE A 143 1.19 16.87 -17.31
C ILE A 143 -0.07 16.75 -18.17
N GLY A 144 0.04 17.10 -19.45
CA GLY A 144 -1.04 16.95 -20.42
C GLY A 144 -2.12 18.03 -20.37
N ILE A 145 -1.81 19.18 -19.76
CA ILE A 145 -2.71 20.34 -19.71
C ILE A 145 -2.80 20.99 -21.09
N MET A 146 -4.03 21.10 -21.60
CA MET A 146 -4.37 21.77 -22.85
C MET A 146 -5.36 22.93 -22.59
N ARG A 147 -5.65 23.75 -23.62
CA ARG A 147 -6.56 24.90 -23.49
C ARG A 147 -7.95 24.54 -22.97
N PHE A 148 -8.46 23.36 -23.28
CA PHE A 148 -9.78 22.89 -22.85
C PHE A 148 -9.77 22.27 -21.44
N THR A 149 -8.59 22.02 -20.86
CA THR A 149 -8.46 21.41 -19.54
C THR A 149 -9.11 22.30 -18.48
N ASN A 150 -9.90 21.70 -17.61
CA ASN A 150 -10.62 22.39 -16.55
C ASN A 150 -10.50 21.60 -15.22
N LYS A 151 -11.10 22.14 -14.15
CA LYS A 151 -11.05 21.54 -12.81
C LYS A 151 -11.53 20.09 -12.74
N SER A 152 -12.52 19.71 -13.57
CA SER A 152 -13.04 18.34 -13.63
C SER A 152 -12.03 17.35 -14.19
N HIS A 153 -11.27 17.75 -15.22
CA HIS A 153 -10.20 16.91 -15.75
C HIS A 153 -9.10 16.66 -14.71
N ILE A 154 -8.72 17.68 -13.95
CA ILE A 154 -7.72 17.56 -12.87
C ILE A 154 -8.24 16.67 -11.74
N ALA A 155 -9.49 16.89 -11.29
CA ALA A 155 -10.11 16.05 -10.26
C ALA A 155 -10.15 14.57 -10.67
N ARG A 156 -10.52 14.28 -11.92
CA ARG A 156 -10.51 12.92 -12.47
C ARG A 156 -9.10 12.33 -12.55
N ALA A 157 -8.11 13.11 -12.99
CA ALA A 157 -6.72 12.67 -13.06
C ALA A 157 -6.15 12.33 -11.67
N VAL A 158 -6.54 13.07 -10.63
CA VAL A 158 -6.17 12.72 -9.24
C VAL A 158 -6.76 11.37 -8.84
N LEU A 159 -8.05 11.12 -9.10
CA LEU A 159 -8.67 9.82 -8.79
C LEU A 159 -8.03 8.68 -9.60
N GLU A 160 -7.80 8.87 -10.90
CA GLU A 160 -7.15 7.87 -11.75
C GLU A 160 -5.71 7.57 -11.32
N SER A 161 -4.97 8.58 -10.83
CA SER A 161 -3.60 8.38 -10.30
C SER A 161 -3.54 7.41 -9.12
N MET A 162 -4.60 7.34 -8.31
CA MET A 162 -4.71 6.38 -7.22
C MET A 162 -4.93 4.97 -7.77
N CYS A 163 -5.79 4.82 -8.78
CA CYS A 163 -6.01 3.55 -9.48
C CYS A 163 -4.73 3.03 -10.15
N PHE A 164 -3.93 3.92 -10.76
CA PHE A 164 -2.65 3.54 -11.36
C PHE A 164 -1.65 3.04 -10.32
N GLN A 165 -1.53 3.71 -9.16
CA GLN A 165 -0.65 3.22 -8.09
C GLN A 165 -1.11 1.87 -7.53
N VAL A 166 -2.43 1.66 -7.36
CA VAL A 166 -2.98 0.36 -6.95
C VAL A 166 -2.63 -0.71 -7.98
N LYS A 167 -2.80 -0.40 -9.26
CA LYS A 167 -2.42 -1.30 -10.35
C LYS A 167 -0.93 -1.63 -10.32
N ASP A 168 -0.05 -0.65 -10.18
CA ASP A 168 1.40 -0.89 -10.14
C ASP A 168 1.79 -1.83 -8.99
N VAL A 169 1.20 -1.64 -7.82
CA VAL A 169 1.41 -2.53 -6.66
C VAL A 169 0.89 -3.93 -6.95
N LEU A 170 -0.32 -4.07 -7.50
CA LEU A 170 -0.89 -5.36 -7.86
C LEU A 170 -0.05 -6.08 -8.93
N ASP A 171 0.40 -5.38 -9.96
CA ASP A 171 1.24 -5.95 -11.01
C ASP A 171 2.57 -6.46 -10.42
N SER A 172 3.17 -5.74 -9.48
CA SER A 172 4.33 -6.22 -8.73
C SER A 172 4.00 -7.42 -7.84
N MET A 173 2.82 -7.46 -7.21
CA MET A 173 2.39 -8.58 -6.37
C MET A 173 2.25 -9.86 -7.20
N HIS A 174 1.64 -9.78 -8.38
CA HIS A 174 1.49 -10.93 -9.27
C HIS A 174 2.86 -11.46 -9.73
N LYS A 175 3.78 -10.57 -10.10
CA LYS A 175 5.15 -10.92 -10.48
C LYS A 175 5.90 -11.63 -9.35
N ASP A 176 5.80 -11.13 -8.12
CA ASP A 176 6.46 -11.71 -6.94
C ASP A 176 5.79 -12.99 -6.44
N ALA A 177 4.48 -13.13 -6.64
CA ALA A 177 3.73 -14.32 -6.29
C ALA A 177 3.97 -15.50 -7.25
N GLY A 178 4.64 -15.26 -8.39
CA GLY A 178 4.88 -16.26 -9.44
C GLY A 178 3.61 -16.68 -10.18
N GLU A 179 2.52 -15.91 -10.05
CA GLU A 179 1.25 -16.19 -10.69
C GLU A 179 1.30 -15.65 -12.12
N LYS A 180 1.23 -16.54 -13.12
CA LYS A 180 0.94 -16.12 -14.50
C LYS A 180 -0.46 -15.50 -14.51
N GLU A 181 -0.61 -14.32 -15.11
CA GLU A 181 -1.89 -13.63 -15.28
C GLU A 181 -2.97 -14.61 -15.79
N GLU A 182 -3.87 -15.06 -14.92
CA GLU A 182 -5.19 -15.51 -15.31
C GLU A 182 -6.18 -14.43 -14.84
N ILE A 183 -6.24 -13.32 -15.58
CA ILE A 183 -7.36 -12.40 -15.46
C ILE A 183 -8.60 -13.18 -15.94
N LYS A 184 -9.38 -13.69 -14.99
CA LYS A 184 -10.68 -14.31 -15.24
C LYS A 184 -11.75 -13.23 -15.11
N ASN A 185 -12.35 -12.89 -16.24
CA ASN A 185 -13.60 -12.12 -16.29
C ASN A 185 -14.70 -12.97 -15.61
N GLU A 186 -15.82 -12.36 -15.20
CA GLU A 186 -16.99 -13.05 -14.57
C GLU A 186 -17.54 -14.26 -15.34
N LYS A 187 -17.12 -14.45 -16.61
CA LYS A 187 -17.46 -15.57 -17.49
C LYS A 187 -16.34 -16.62 -17.69
N GLY A 188 -15.26 -16.57 -16.91
CA GLY A 188 -14.22 -17.61 -16.88
C GLY A 188 -13.36 -17.76 -18.14
N ARG A 189 -13.31 -16.76 -19.03
CA ARG A 189 -12.37 -16.76 -20.17
C ARG A 189 -11.11 -15.97 -19.83
N VAL A 190 -9.96 -16.60 -20.07
CA VAL A 190 -8.63 -15.99 -19.92
C VAL A 190 -8.43 -14.99 -21.06
N LEU A 191 -8.26 -13.71 -20.74
CA LEU A 191 -7.77 -12.72 -21.70
C LEU A 191 -6.25 -12.89 -21.80
N LYS A 192 -5.78 -13.38 -22.95
CA LYS A 192 -4.38 -13.22 -23.36
C LYS A 192 -4.27 -11.87 -24.07
N ILE A 193 -3.47 -10.96 -23.53
CA ILE A 193 -2.98 -9.80 -24.27
C ILE A 193 -1.77 -10.24 -25.09
#